data_AF-A0A953W308-F1
#
_entry.id   AF-A0A953W308-F1
#
_cell.length_a   1.000
_cell.length_b   1.000
_cell.length_c   1.000
_cell.angle_alpha   90.00
_cell.angle_beta   90.00
_cell.angle_gamma   90.00
#
_symmetry.space_group_name_H-M   'P 1'
#
loop_
_entity.id
_entity.type
_entity.pdbx_description
1 polymer ?
#
loop_
_entity_poly.entity_id
_entity_poly.type
_entity_poly.pdbx_seq_one_letter_code
_entity_poly.pdbx_strand_id
1 'polypeptide(L)'
;MAEVVVLGAGLGGVIAAYEIKEKLRGKDRLTVISKGDSYFFVPSNPWVAVSWRDRSSIEVKLPPVMKKKGINFINVGAKRVHPSENRVELEDGRSIPYDYLVIATGPELAFDEIPGFGPNANTQSICHVDHAEQAANAFERFCKNPAPIVVGAVQGASCFGPAYEFAMILDTELRKRRIRDRVPMTFVTSEPYVGHLGLDGVGDTKGLLESEMRNRHIKWITNARVASVDQGVMHVEEINEDGSVKAAHDLPFGYSMMLPAFRGVDAIKGLEGLTNPRGFVLIDKHQRNPAFPNIFSIGVTVAIPPMGKTPVPVGVPKTGFMIES
;
A
#
# COMPACT_ATOMS: atom_id res chain seq x y z
N MET A 1 34.82 1.38 -11.62
CA MET A 1 33.93 2.34 -10.93
C MET A 1 32.60 1.67 -10.94
N ALA A 2 32.03 1.34 -9.79
CA ALA A 2 30.74 0.66 -9.75
C ALA A 2 29.61 1.69 -9.93
N GLU A 3 28.62 1.36 -10.76
CA GLU A 3 27.37 2.09 -10.91
C GLU A 3 26.27 1.38 -10.11
N VAL A 4 25.81 1.98 -9.02
CA VAL A 4 24.70 1.45 -8.22
C VAL A 4 23.44 2.26 -8.50
N VAL A 5 22.34 1.57 -8.77
CA VAL A 5 21.02 2.18 -8.98
C VAL A 5 20.08 1.74 -7.87
N VAL A 6 19.38 2.68 -7.25
CA VAL A 6 18.22 2.42 -6.40
C VAL A 6 16.97 2.86 -7.16
N LEU A 7 16.07 1.92 -7.42
CA LEU A 7 14.83 2.15 -8.14
C LEU A 7 13.67 2.28 -7.15
N GLY A 8 13.20 3.51 -6.95
CA GLY A 8 12.17 3.88 -5.98
C GLY A 8 12.75 4.71 -4.83
N ALA A 9 12.08 5.82 -4.49
CA ALA A 9 12.47 6.72 -3.41
C ALA A 9 11.39 6.84 -2.33
N GLY A 10 10.74 5.71 -2.01
CA GLY A 10 9.91 5.57 -0.82
C GLY A 10 10.75 5.34 0.44
N LEU A 11 10.11 4.90 1.54
CA LEU A 11 10.77 4.67 2.83
C LEU A 11 12.05 3.83 2.71
N GLY A 12 11.94 2.63 2.14
CA GLY A 12 13.08 1.73 1.98
C GLY A 12 14.16 2.27 1.03
N GLY A 13 13.74 2.85 -0.11
CA GLY A 13 14.67 3.33 -1.13
C GLY A 13 15.52 4.53 -0.69
N VAL A 14 14.92 5.49 0.03
CA VAL A 14 15.66 6.65 0.56
C VAL A 14 16.65 6.22 1.64
N ILE A 15 16.26 5.34 2.56
CA ILE A 15 17.15 4.82 3.61
C ILE A 15 18.31 4.05 2.96
N ALA A 16 18.00 3.12 2.05
CA ALA A 16 19.01 2.34 1.34
C ALA A 16 19.98 3.24 0.56
N ALA A 17 19.50 4.30 -0.09
CA ALA A 17 20.37 5.21 -0.82
C ALA A 17 21.40 5.90 0.09
N TYR A 18 21.01 6.33 1.29
CA TYR A 18 21.97 6.92 2.24
C TYR A 18 22.96 5.88 2.76
N GLU A 19 22.49 4.71 3.19
CA GLU A 19 23.36 3.67 3.72
C GLU A 19 24.35 3.16 2.67
N ILE A 20 23.89 2.93 1.44
CA ILE A 20 24.76 2.55 0.31
C ILE A 20 25.78 3.65 0.07
N LYS A 21 25.37 4.92 0.02
CA LYS A 21 26.30 6.03 -0.24
C LYS A 21 27.45 6.10 0.78
N GLU A 22 27.18 5.78 2.04
CA GLU A 22 28.20 5.74 3.10
C GLU A 22 29.19 4.57 2.95
N LYS A 23 28.77 3.48 2.30
CA LYS A 23 29.62 2.29 2.05
C LYS A 23 30.36 2.32 0.71
N LEU A 24 29.93 3.16 -0.23
CA LEU A 24 30.55 3.28 -1.55
C LEU A 24 31.97 3.86 -1.47
N ARG A 25 32.86 3.37 -2.35
CA ARG A 25 34.19 3.98 -2.52
C ARG A 25 34.02 5.33 -3.21
N GLY A 26 34.93 6.28 -2.98
CA GLY A 26 34.81 7.64 -3.53
C GLY A 26 34.69 7.73 -5.06
N LYS A 27 35.15 6.71 -5.79
CA LYS A 27 35.02 6.62 -7.25
C LYS A 27 33.74 5.95 -7.75
N ASP A 28 32.98 5.29 -6.88
CA ASP A 28 31.71 4.64 -7.25
C ASP A 28 30.57 5.65 -7.28
N ARG A 29 29.52 5.36 -8.06
CA ARG A 29 28.38 6.26 -8.27
C ARG A 29 27.09 5.62 -7.78
N LEU A 30 26.22 6.47 -7.23
CA LEU A 30 24.87 6.10 -6.80
C LEU A 30 23.86 6.98 -7.51
N THR A 31 22.92 6.34 -8.20
CA THR A 31 21.77 6.99 -8.82
C THR A 31 20.48 6.47 -8.20
N VAL A 32 19.62 7.38 -7.75
CA VAL A 32 18.24 7.08 -7.34
C VAL A 32 17.30 7.48 -8.45
N ILE A 33 16.46 6.54 -8.89
CA ILE A 33 15.43 6.75 -9.92
C ILE A 33 14.07 6.70 -9.23
N SER A 34 13.23 7.71 -9.40
CA SER A 34 11.89 7.73 -8.82
C SER A 34 10.89 8.48 -9.70
N LYS A 35 9.64 8.02 -9.69
CA LYS A 35 8.51 8.75 -10.27
C LYS A 35 8.15 9.89 -9.33
N GLY A 36 8.49 11.12 -9.71
CA GLY A 36 8.31 12.31 -8.88
C GLY A 36 9.57 12.71 -8.11
N ASP A 37 9.51 13.85 -7.43
CA ASP A 37 10.65 14.51 -6.78
C ASP A 37 10.53 14.58 -5.25
N SER A 38 9.53 13.92 -4.69
CA SER A 38 9.11 14.10 -3.30
C SER A 38 8.98 12.77 -2.59
N TYR A 39 9.48 12.73 -1.36
CA TYR A 39 9.18 11.68 -0.42
C TYR A 39 7.97 12.10 0.42
N PHE A 40 7.06 11.15 0.65
CA PHE A 40 5.93 11.32 1.56
C PHE A 40 6.01 10.29 2.68
N PHE A 41 5.77 10.72 3.92
CA PHE A 41 5.64 9.80 5.06
C PHE A 41 4.27 9.11 5.04
N VAL A 42 4.17 8.05 4.22
CA VAL A 42 2.95 7.27 3.93
C VAL A 42 2.12 6.92 5.18
N PRO A 43 2.69 6.54 6.34
CA PRO A 43 1.90 6.22 7.53
C PRO A 43 1.01 7.37 8.04
N SER A 44 1.23 8.62 7.63
CA SER A 44 0.38 9.76 8.01
C SER A 44 -0.78 10.03 7.05
N ASN A 45 -0.90 9.32 5.92
CA ASN A 45 -2.00 9.50 4.99
C ASN A 45 -3.41 9.30 5.60
N PRO A 46 -3.65 8.35 6.54
CA PRO A 46 -4.96 8.27 7.20
C PRO A 46 -5.35 9.59 7.92
N TRP A 47 -4.38 10.35 8.42
CA TRP A 47 -4.61 11.62 9.12
C TRP A 47 -4.84 12.76 8.13
N VAL A 48 -4.15 12.74 6.99
CA VAL A 48 -4.41 13.67 5.88
C VAL A 48 -5.84 13.51 5.36
N ALA A 49 -6.34 12.28 5.29
CA ALA A 49 -7.67 11.95 4.77
C ALA A 49 -8.86 12.44 5.63
N VAL A 50 -8.59 13.03 6.80
CA VAL A 50 -9.58 13.76 7.62
C VAL A 50 -9.08 15.15 8.03
N SER A 51 -8.08 15.68 7.33
CA SER A 51 -7.47 16.99 7.58
C SER A 51 -6.91 17.19 9.00
N TRP A 52 -6.46 16.11 9.65
CA TRP A 52 -5.67 16.20 10.90
C TRP A 52 -4.20 16.54 10.63
N ARG A 53 -3.75 16.37 9.40
CA ARG A 53 -2.44 16.79 8.89
C ARG A 53 -2.57 17.31 7.46
N ASP A 54 -1.67 18.20 7.09
CA ASP A 54 -1.54 18.70 5.73
C ASP A 54 -0.46 17.94 4.96
N ARG A 55 -0.60 17.84 3.63
CA ARG A 55 0.40 17.25 2.72
C ARG A 55 1.82 17.75 3.00
N SER A 56 1.97 19.06 3.16
CA SER A 56 3.26 19.72 3.38
C SER A 56 3.94 19.29 4.68
N SER A 57 3.19 18.84 5.68
CA SER A 57 3.73 18.35 6.95
C SER A 57 4.37 16.97 6.86
N ILE A 58 4.14 16.26 5.74
CA ILE A 58 4.62 14.90 5.51
C ILE A 58 5.49 14.78 4.24
N GLU A 59 5.80 15.90 3.59
CA GLU A 59 6.53 15.97 2.32
C GLU A 59 7.98 16.42 2.51
N VAL A 60 8.90 15.78 1.77
CA VAL A 60 10.30 16.22 1.65
C VAL A 60 10.72 16.22 0.18
N LYS A 61 11.21 17.37 -0.32
CA LYS A 61 11.80 17.47 -1.66
C LYS A 61 13.15 16.76 -1.72
N LEU A 62 13.25 15.73 -2.55
CA LEU A 62 14.40 14.85 -2.65
C LEU A 62 15.61 15.45 -3.40
N PRO A 63 15.45 16.16 -4.54
CA PRO A 63 16.61 16.67 -5.29
C PRO A 63 17.63 17.46 -4.47
N PRO A 64 17.25 18.47 -3.64
CA PRO A 64 18.23 19.22 -2.86
C PRO A 64 18.92 18.36 -1.79
N VAL A 65 18.19 17.42 -1.18
CA VAL A 65 18.71 16.55 -0.12
C VAL A 65 19.68 15.51 -0.68
N MET A 66 19.33 14.89 -1.81
CA MET A 66 20.19 13.93 -2.51
C MET A 66 21.47 14.59 -3.04
N LYS A 67 21.35 15.80 -3.61
CA LYS A 67 22.50 16.59 -4.07
C LYS A 67 23.48 16.88 -2.94
N LYS A 68 23.00 17.25 -1.75
CA LYS A 68 23.85 17.52 -0.57
C LYS A 68 24.68 16.30 -0.15
N LYS A 69 24.21 15.08 -0.46
CA LYS A 69 24.91 13.82 -0.18
C LYS A 69 25.70 13.28 -1.37
N GLY A 70 25.77 14.02 -2.49
CA GLY A 70 26.45 13.56 -3.69
C GLY A 70 25.81 12.30 -4.29
N ILE A 71 24.49 12.20 -4.21
CA ILE A 71 23.67 11.15 -4.80
C ILE A 71 23.02 11.74 -6.05
N ASN A 72 23.15 11.06 -7.19
CA ASN A 72 22.46 11.46 -8.41
C ASN A 72 20.97 11.10 -8.27
N PHE A 73 20.07 12.00 -8.66
CA PHE A 73 18.63 11.78 -8.55
C PHE A 73 17.95 12.04 -9.89
N ILE A 74 17.18 11.07 -10.35
CA ILE A 74 16.42 11.13 -11.60
C ILE A 74 14.94 11.06 -11.25
N ASN A 75 14.21 12.15 -11.49
CA ASN A 75 12.77 12.28 -11.18
C ASN A 75 11.86 11.76 -12.32
N VAL A 76 12.36 10.82 -13.11
CA VAL A 76 11.63 10.19 -14.22
C VAL A 76 11.40 8.74 -13.85
N GLY A 77 10.15 8.29 -13.97
CA GLY A 77 9.76 6.91 -13.69
C GLY A 77 10.52 5.92 -14.57
N ALA A 78 10.76 4.72 -14.03
CA ALA A 78 11.23 3.62 -14.85
C ALA A 78 10.05 3.04 -15.64
N LYS A 79 10.25 2.89 -16.94
CA LYS A 79 9.34 2.21 -17.84
C LYS A 79 9.55 0.70 -17.81
N ARG A 80 10.82 0.25 -17.79
CA ARG A 80 11.16 -1.17 -17.78
C ARG A 80 12.55 -1.43 -17.20
N VAL A 81 12.68 -2.45 -16.36
CA VAL A 81 13.98 -3.02 -16.00
C VAL A 81 14.34 -4.11 -17.02
N HIS A 82 15.59 -4.13 -17.48
CA HIS A 82 16.11 -5.11 -18.41
C HIS A 82 17.25 -5.89 -17.74
N PRO A 83 16.94 -6.94 -16.94
CA PRO A 83 17.92 -7.61 -16.08
C PRO A 83 19.10 -8.23 -16.82
N SER A 84 18.86 -8.82 -18.00
CA SER A 84 19.90 -9.44 -18.84
C SER A 84 20.90 -8.44 -19.44
N GLU A 85 20.51 -7.17 -19.50
CA GLU A 85 21.31 -6.09 -20.09
C GLU A 85 21.84 -5.11 -19.03
N ASN A 86 21.53 -5.36 -17.75
CA ASN A 86 21.93 -4.52 -16.63
C ASN A 86 21.61 -3.02 -16.81
N ARG A 87 20.36 -2.72 -17.20
CA ARG A 87 19.91 -1.34 -17.41
C ARG A 87 18.44 -1.12 -17.03
N VAL A 88 18.11 0.14 -16.75
CA VAL A 88 16.74 0.63 -16.51
C VAL A 88 16.36 1.59 -17.63
N GLU A 89 15.31 1.26 -18.37
CA GLU A 89 14.66 2.16 -19.34
C GLU A 89 13.72 3.11 -18.61
N LEU A 90 13.87 4.41 -18.84
CA LEU A 90 13.03 5.45 -18.28
C LEU A 90 11.88 5.82 -19.21
N GLU A 91 10.83 6.43 -18.67
CA GLU A 91 9.67 6.90 -19.44
C GLU A 91 10.03 7.94 -20.52
N ASP A 92 11.15 8.65 -20.38
CA ASP A 92 11.65 9.61 -21.37
C ASP A 92 12.59 9.00 -22.42
N GLY A 93 12.71 7.68 -22.45
CA GLY A 93 13.53 6.94 -23.41
C GLY A 93 15.02 6.85 -23.06
N ARG A 94 15.48 7.50 -21.98
CA ARG A 94 16.85 7.29 -21.48
C ARG A 94 17.02 5.87 -20.94
N SER A 95 18.24 5.38 -21.02
CA SER A 95 18.64 4.07 -20.50
C SER A 95 19.77 4.26 -19.50
N ILE A 96 19.56 3.81 -18.27
CA ILE A 96 20.50 3.96 -17.15
C ILE A 96 21.15 2.60 -16.88
N PRO A 97 22.45 2.42 -17.18
CA PRO A 97 23.16 1.19 -16.87
C PRO A 97 23.42 1.07 -15.36
N TYR A 98 23.59 -0.15 -14.88
CA TYR A 98 23.99 -0.44 -13.51
C TYR A 98 24.95 -1.63 -13.44
N ASP A 99 25.84 -1.63 -12.46
CA ASP A 99 26.52 -2.84 -12.01
C ASP A 99 25.67 -3.56 -10.95
N TYR A 100 25.00 -2.79 -10.08
CA TYR A 100 24.07 -3.28 -9.06
C TYR A 100 22.76 -2.50 -9.05
N LEU A 101 21.64 -3.21 -8.92
CA LEU A 101 20.31 -2.61 -8.82
C LEU A 101 19.64 -2.99 -7.50
N VAL A 102 19.11 -2.01 -6.79
CA VAL A 102 18.23 -2.20 -5.63
C VAL A 102 16.82 -1.78 -6.00
N ILE A 103 15.88 -2.72 -6.02
CA ILE A 103 14.47 -2.47 -6.33
C ILE A 103 13.73 -2.15 -5.03
N ALA A 104 13.21 -0.93 -4.94
CA ALA A 104 12.48 -0.40 -3.78
C ALA A 104 11.23 0.36 -4.24
N THR A 105 10.56 -0.15 -5.28
CA THR A 105 9.45 0.52 -5.98
C THR A 105 8.16 0.61 -5.17
N GLY A 106 8.05 -0.13 -4.06
CA GLY A 106 6.79 -0.28 -3.35
C GLY A 106 5.74 -1.03 -4.18
N PRO A 107 4.44 -0.89 -3.83
CA PRO A 107 3.35 -1.55 -4.54
C PRO A 107 2.76 -0.69 -5.66
N GLU A 108 2.25 -1.36 -6.68
CA GLU A 108 1.12 -0.84 -7.46
C GLU A 108 -0.20 -1.18 -6.75
N LEU A 109 -1.15 -0.26 -6.78
CA LEU A 109 -2.47 -0.39 -6.14
C LEU A 109 -3.47 -0.98 -7.15
N ALA A 110 -3.87 -2.24 -6.94
CA ALA A 110 -4.65 -3.01 -7.92
C ALA A 110 -6.16 -2.70 -7.83
N PHE A 111 -6.53 -1.44 -8.05
CA PHE A 111 -7.94 -1.03 -8.06
C PHE A 111 -8.73 -1.65 -9.21
N ASP A 112 -8.06 -1.94 -10.33
CA ASP A 112 -8.62 -2.50 -11.57
C ASP A 112 -9.16 -3.93 -11.42
N GLU A 113 -8.83 -4.62 -10.33
CA GLU A 113 -9.28 -6.00 -10.09
C GLU A 113 -10.73 -6.10 -9.59
N ILE A 114 -11.35 -4.96 -9.25
CA ILE A 114 -12.72 -4.89 -8.76
C ILE A 114 -13.46 -3.81 -9.55
N PRO A 115 -14.54 -4.15 -10.29
CA PRO A 115 -15.32 -3.18 -11.03
C PRO A 115 -15.83 -2.03 -10.14
N GLY A 116 -15.59 -0.79 -10.55
CA GLY A 116 -16.02 0.42 -9.84
C GLY A 116 -15.23 0.76 -8.57
N PHE A 117 -14.16 0.02 -8.25
CA PHE A 117 -13.32 0.26 -7.09
C PHE A 117 -12.21 1.30 -7.37
N GLY A 118 -11.86 2.06 -6.34
CA GLY A 118 -10.71 2.97 -6.33
C GLY A 118 -11.08 4.45 -6.39
N PRO A 119 -10.09 5.33 -6.10
CA PRO A 119 -10.27 6.78 -5.93
C PRO A 119 -10.74 7.51 -7.19
N ASN A 120 -10.48 6.93 -8.37
CA ASN A 120 -10.98 7.44 -9.64
C ASN A 120 -12.36 6.89 -10.02
N ALA A 121 -12.99 6.12 -9.14
CA ALA A 121 -14.31 5.52 -9.30
C ALA A 121 -15.19 5.78 -8.06
N ASN A 122 -15.72 4.75 -7.39
CA ASN A 122 -16.76 4.90 -6.36
C ASN A 122 -16.24 4.91 -4.89
N THR A 123 -14.95 4.69 -4.64
CA THR A 123 -14.41 4.55 -3.26
C THR A 123 -13.15 5.38 -3.03
N GLN A 124 -12.87 5.81 -1.81
CA GLN A 124 -11.62 6.50 -1.47
C GLN A 124 -10.46 5.53 -1.17
N SER A 125 -9.23 6.05 -1.20
CA SER A 125 -8.01 5.35 -0.79
C SER A 125 -7.13 6.27 0.04
N ILE A 126 -6.34 5.70 0.95
CA ILE A 126 -5.36 6.43 1.78
C ILE A 126 -3.93 5.90 1.57
N CYS A 127 -3.69 5.12 0.51
CA CYS A 127 -2.37 4.52 0.25
C CYS A 127 -1.37 5.51 -0.36
N HIS A 128 -1.86 6.59 -0.98
CA HIS A 128 -1.06 7.65 -1.58
C HIS A 128 -1.55 9.01 -1.07
N VAL A 129 -0.66 10.00 -0.96
CA VAL A 129 -1.01 11.32 -0.42
C VAL A 129 -2.07 12.02 -1.26
N ASP A 130 -1.99 11.93 -2.59
CA ASP A 130 -2.99 12.51 -3.48
C ASP A 130 -4.37 11.83 -3.29
N HIS A 131 -4.40 10.53 -3.02
CA HIS A 131 -5.65 9.83 -2.69
C HIS A 131 -6.19 10.28 -1.32
N ALA A 132 -5.31 10.49 -0.33
CA ALA A 132 -5.71 10.99 0.97
C ALA A 132 -6.29 12.41 0.90
N GLU A 133 -5.74 13.31 0.08
CA GLU A 133 -6.32 14.64 -0.15
C GLU A 133 -7.69 14.56 -0.84
N GLN A 134 -7.85 13.65 -1.81
CA GLN A 134 -9.16 13.39 -2.42
C GLN A 134 -10.16 12.86 -1.39
N ALA A 135 -9.72 11.94 -0.54
CA ALA A 135 -10.51 11.36 0.55
C ALA A 135 -10.96 12.43 1.55
N ALA A 136 -10.07 13.34 1.96
CA ALA A 136 -10.42 14.47 2.82
C ALA A 136 -11.51 15.36 2.22
N ASN A 137 -11.35 15.72 0.95
CA ASN A 137 -12.36 16.52 0.25
C ASN A 137 -13.72 15.79 0.14
N ALA A 138 -13.70 14.48 -0.10
CA ALA A 138 -14.91 13.66 -0.11
C ALA A 138 -15.54 13.57 1.29
N PHE A 139 -14.74 13.45 2.34
CA PHE A 139 -15.19 13.41 3.72
C PHE A 139 -15.84 14.73 4.16
N GLU A 140 -15.27 15.87 3.77
CA GLU A 140 -15.88 17.19 4.03
C GLU A 140 -17.24 17.35 3.35
N ARG A 141 -17.41 16.84 2.13
CA ARG A 141 -18.71 16.83 1.44
C ARG A 141 -19.70 15.90 2.16
N PHE A 142 -19.24 14.71 2.54
CA PHE A 142 -20.02 13.74 3.29
C PHE A 142 -20.53 14.32 4.62
N CYS A 143 -19.71 15.05 5.38
CA CYS A 143 -20.12 15.63 6.66
C CYS A 143 -21.28 16.63 6.55
N LYS A 144 -21.52 17.23 5.38
CA LYS A 144 -22.67 18.14 5.13
C LYS A 144 -23.98 17.37 4.99
N ASN A 145 -23.94 16.14 4.47
CA ASN A 145 -25.09 15.25 4.36
C ASN A 145 -24.72 13.82 4.79
N PRO A 146 -24.62 13.57 6.10
CA PRO A 146 -24.22 12.27 6.63
C PRO A 146 -25.11 11.13 6.16
N ALA A 147 -24.47 10.01 5.82
CA ALA A 147 -25.09 8.76 5.41
C ALA A 147 -24.23 7.59 5.96
N PRO A 148 -24.52 6.31 5.66
CA PRO A 148 -23.66 5.22 6.12
C PRO A 148 -22.23 5.29 5.56
N ILE A 149 -21.28 4.70 6.29
CA ILE A 149 -19.88 4.53 5.88
C ILE A 149 -19.55 3.05 5.74
N VAL A 150 -18.79 2.71 4.69
CA VAL A 150 -18.13 1.41 4.54
C VAL A 150 -16.61 1.61 4.51
N VAL A 151 -15.90 0.97 5.42
CA VAL A 151 -14.44 1.09 5.55
C VAL A 151 -13.80 -0.29 5.67
N GLY A 152 -12.58 -0.51 5.20
CA GLY A 152 -12.00 -1.84 5.30
C GLY A 152 -10.87 -2.17 4.34
N ALA A 153 -10.75 -3.46 4.00
CA ALA A 153 -9.72 -4.00 3.12
C ALA A 153 -10.29 -5.11 2.23
N VAL A 154 -10.06 -5.02 0.91
CA VAL A 154 -10.61 -5.97 -0.06
C VAL A 154 -9.81 -7.28 -0.11
N GLN A 155 -10.29 -8.25 -0.87
CA GLN A 155 -9.55 -9.49 -1.16
C GLN A 155 -8.16 -9.20 -1.73
N GLY A 156 -7.14 -9.93 -1.25
CA GLY A 156 -5.74 -9.78 -1.65
C GLY A 156 -5.02 -8.59 -1.02
N ALA A 157 -5.70 -7.76 -0.21
CA ALA A 157 -5.05 -6.74 0.59
C ALA A 157 -4.02 -7.36 1.54
N SER A 158 -2.95 -6.62 1.82
CA SER A 158 -1.88 -7.04 2.73
C SER A 158 -1.55 -6.00 3.79
N CYS A 159 -2.33 -4.92 3.89
CA CYS A 159 -2.07 -3.79 4.77
C CYS A 159 -3.37 -3.45 5.53
N PHE A 160 -3.67 -4.22 6.55
CA PHE A 160 -4.95 -4.16 7.27
C PHE A 160 -4.96 -3.11 8.40
N GLY A 161 -3.82 -2.89 9.05
CA GLY A 161 -3.70 -1.92 10.16
C GLY A 161 -4.29 -0.54 9.85
N PRO A 162 -3.93 0.10 8.72
CA PRO A 162 -4.51 1.39 8.34
C PRO A 162 -6.02 1.39 8.11
N ALA A 163 -6.63 0.25 7.75
CA ALA A 163 -8.08 0.17 7.64
C ALA A 163 -8.75 0.30 9.01
N TYR A 164 -8.23 -0.43 10.02
CA TYR A 164 -8.69 -0.30 11.40
C TYR A 164 -8.43 1.11 11.94
N GLU A 165 -7.22 1.62 11.78
CA GLU A 165 -6.85 2.98 12.18
C GLU A 165 -7.83 4.01 11.61
N PHE A 166 -8.10 3.95 10.30
CA PHE A 166 -8.97 4.91 9.66
C PHE A 166 -10.42 4.80 10.11
N ALA A 167 -10.92 3.59 10.38
CA ALA A 167 -12.24 3.40 10.99
C ALA A 167 -12.35 4.11 12.35
N MET A 168 -11.31 4.03 13.18
CA MET A 168 -11.28 4.70 14.50
C MET A 168 -11.12 6.22 14.36
N ILE A 169 -10.35 6.68 13.38
CA ILE A 169 -10.19 8.11 13.06
C ILE A 169 -11.53 8.69 12.61
N LEU A 170 -12.24 8.03 11.71
CA LEU A 170 -13.56 8.46 11.24
C LEU A 170 -14.55 8.55 12.40
N ASP A 171 -14.66 7.53 13.25
CA ASP A 171 -15.54 7.58 14.44
C ASP A 171 -15.18 8.78 15.34
N THR A 172 -13.89 8.99 15.61
CA THR A 172 -13.40 10.08 16.45
C THR A 172 -13.73 11.45 15.85
N GLU A 173 -13.50 11.64 14.56
CA GLU A 173 -13.76 12.90 13.87
C GLU A 173 -15.27 13.19 13.76
N LEU A 174 -16.09 12.18 13.47
CA LEU A 174 -17.55 12.32 13.46
C LEU A 174 -18.11 12.68 14.84
N ARG A 175 -17.52 12.16 15.92
CA ARG A 175 -17.88 12.54 17.31
C ARG A 175 -17.49 13.99 17.60
N LYS A 176 -16.29 14.43 17.21
CA LYS A 176 -15.88 15.84 17.34
C LYS A 176 -16.86 16.78 16.62
N ARG A 177 -17.33 16.37 15.44
CA ARG A 177 -18.33 17.09 14.65
C ARG A 177 -19.77 16.92 15.13
N ARG A 178 -20.02 16.08 16.15
CA ARG A 178 -21.34 15.80 16.73
C ARG A 178 -22.36 15.27 15.71
N ILE A 179 -21.91 14.44 14.77
CA ILE A 179 -22.76 13.81 13.74
C ILE A 179 -22.64 12.27 13.72
N ARG A 180 -21.85 11.67 14.63
CA ARG A 180 -21.59 10.23 14.67
C ARG A 180 -22.86 9.38 14.83
N ASP A 181 -23.84 9.87 15.57
CA ASP A 181 -25.14 9.24 15.81
C ASP A 181 -25.98 9.06 14.53
N ARG A 182 -25.71 9.86 13.50
CA ARG A 182 -26.38 9.80 12.19
C ARG A 182 -25.67 8.92 11.16
N VAL A 183 -24.53 8.32 11.52
CA VAL A 183 -23.64 7.61 10.58
C VAL A 183 -23.48 6.16 11.00
N PRO A 184 -24.27 5.22 10.43
CA PRO A 184 -23.95 3.80 10.54
C PRO A 184 -22.58 3.51 9.92
N MET A 185 -21.75 2.71 10.59
CA MET A 185 -20.42 2.33 10.08
C MET A 185 -20.30 0.81 10.00
N THR A 186 -19.86 0.33 8.84
CA THR A 186 -19.56 -1.09 8.62
C THR A 186 -18.11 -1.25 8.18
N PHE A 187 -17.40 -2.14 8.86
CA PHE A 187 -16.07 -2.57 8.52
C PHE A 187 -16.10 -3.85 7.68
N VAL A 188 -15.52 -3.85 6.48
CA VAL A 188 -15.52 -5.02 5.58
C VAL A 188 -14.10 -5.49 5.38
N THR A 189 -13.80 -6.75 5.68
CA THR A 189 -12.44 -7.27 5.56
C THR A 189 -12.39 -8.68 4.97
N SER A 190 -11.39 -8.90 4.13
CA SER A 190 -11.01 -10.23 3.65
C SER A 190 -10.39 -11.11 4.74
N GLU A 191 -10.03 -10.55 5.90
CA GLU A 191 -9.53 -11.31 7.03
C GLU A 191 -10.55 -12.37 7.51
N PRO A 192 -10.09 -13.55 7.95
CA PRO A 192 -10.97 -14.59 8.48
C PRO A 192 -11.63 -14.21 9.82
N TYR A 193 -10.98 -13.34 10.58
CA TYR A 193 -11.50 -12.74 11.79
C TYR A 193 -10.89 -11.35 11.97
N VAL A 194 -11.53 -10.49 12.76
CA VAL A 194 -11.04 -9.15 13.07
C VAL A 194 -9.67 -9.24 13.77
N GLY A 195 -8.68 -8.49 13.28
CA GLY A 195 -7.34 -8.47 13.87
C GLY A 195 -6.43 -9.63 13.50
N HIS A 196 -6.75 -10.37 12.42
CA HIS A 196 -5.84 -11.34 11.79
C HIS A 196 -4.59 -10.63 11.21
N LEU A 197 -4.76 -9.42 10.69
CA LEU A 197 -3.74 -8.50 10.16
C LEU A 197 -2.85 -9.05 9.03
N GLY A 198 -3.20 -10.20 8.47
CA GLY A 198 -2.37 -10.94 7.51
C GLY A 198 -1.27 -11.77 8.16
N LEU A 199 -1.28 -11.88 9.49
CA LEU A 199 -0.24 -12.48 10.33
C LEU A 199 -0.75 -13.62 11.21
N ASP A 200 -2.02 -14.02 11.06
CA ASP A 200 -2.72 -14.88 12.02
C ASP A 200 -2.78 -14.31 13.44
N GLY A 201 -2.90 -12.99 13.53
CA GLY A 201 -2.96 -12.25 14.78
C GLY A 201 -1.59 -12.05 15.44
N VAL A 202 -1.49 -11.04 16.32
CA VAL A 202 -0.27 -10.75 17.09
C VAL A 202 -0.67 -10.47 18.53
N GLY A 203 -0.47 -11.45 19.42
CA GLY A 203 -1.04 -11.37 20.78
C GLY A 203 -2.58 -11.40 20.73
N ASP A 204 -3.24 -10.53 21.50
CA ASP A 204 -4.71 -10.44 21.54
C ASP A 204 -5.28 -9.36 20.60
N THR A 205 -4.73 -9.23 19.39
CA THR A 205 -5.26 -8.26 18.40
C THR A 205 -6.73 -8.50 18.10
N LYS A 206 -7.18 -9.76 18.12
CA LYS A 206 -8.59 -10.12 17.93
C LYS A 206 -9.48 -9.54 19.03
N GLY A 207 -9.23 -9.88 20.29
CA GLY A 207 -10.05 -9.40 21.41
C GLY A 207 -10.04 -7.88 21.53
N LEU A 208 -8.85 -7.27 21.37
CA LEU A 208 -8.66 -5.83 21.43
C LEU A 208 -9.45 -5.09 20.34
N LEU A 209 -9.29 -5.47 19.08
CA LEU A 209 -9.93 -4.77 17.97
C LEU A 209 -11.45 -4.99 17.94
N GLU A 210 -11.92 -6.21 18.20
CA GLU A 210 -13.36 -6.46 18.30
C GLU A 210 -14.00 -5.67 19.46
N SER A 211 -13.32 -5.57 20.61
CA SER A 211 -13.79 -4.78 21.75
C SER A 211 -13.91 -3.30 21.39
N GLU A 212 -12.88 -2.75 20.75
CA GLU A 212 -12.86 -1.34 20.33
C GLU A 212 -13.95 -1.04 19.29
N MET A 213 -14.15 -1.93 18.30
CA MET A 213 -15.20 -1.78 17.30
C MET A 213 -16.60 -1.82 17.93
N ARG A 214 -16.85 -2.70 18.91
CA ARG A 214 -18.12 -2.72 19.66
C ARG A 214 -18.33 -1.44 20.45
N ASN A 215 -17.31 -0.96 21.16
CA ASN A 215 -17.38 0.30 21.93
C ASN A 215 -17.70 1.51 21.04
N ARG A 216 -17.31 1.46 19.76
CA ARG A 216 -17.59 2.50 18.77
C ARG A 216 -18.81 2.24 17.92
N HIS A 217 -19.57 1.17 18.17
CA HIS A 217 -20.73 0.76 17.37
C HIS A 217 -20.41 0.63 15.87
N ILE A 218 -19.26 0.06 15.55
CA ILE A 218 -18.85 -0.29 14.19
C ILE A 218 -19.22 -1.77 13.99
N LYS A 219 -20.11 -2.04 13.04
CA LYS A 219 -20.42 -3.43 12.63
C LYS A 219 -19.31 -3.95 11.72
N TRP A 220 -19.18 -5.26 11.55
CA TRP A 220 -18.19 -5.81 10.63
C TRP A 220 -18.65 -7.05 9.89
N ILE A 221 -17.98 -7.31 8.76
CA ILE A 221 -18.11 -8.50 7.92
C ILE A 221 -16.70 -9.01 7.63
N THR A 222 -16.41 -10.25 8.02
CA THR A 222 -15.14 -10.96 7.80
C THR A 222 -15.32 -12.04 6.72
N ASN A 223 -14.23 -12.64 6.26
CA ASN A 223 -14.23 -13.52 5.08
C ASN A 223 -14.95 -12.87 3.88
N ALA A 224 -14.81 -11.55 3.74
CA ALA A 224 -15.56 -10.78 2.78
C ALA A 224 -14.77 -10.56 1.49
N ARG A 225 -15.41 -10.81 0.35
CA ARG A 225 -14.98 -10.41 -0.98
C ARG A 225 -15.86 -9.26 -1.46
N VAL A 226 -15.25 -8.19 -1.96
CA VAL A 226 -15.98 -7.13 -2.68
C VAL A 226 -16.07 -7.54 -4.14
N ALA A 227 -17.29 -7.81 -4.61
CA ALA A 227 -17.55 -8.25 -5.98
C ALA A 227 -17.51 -7.08 -6.97
N SER A 228 -18.15 -5.95 -6.61
CA SER A 228 -18.16 -4.70 -7.36
C SER A 228 -18.58 -3.53 -6.47
N VAL A 229 -18.39 -2.32 -6.96
CA VAL A 229 -18.85 -1.09 -6.30
C VAL A 229 -19.59 -0.22 -7.30
N ASP A 230 -20.87 0.00 -7.07
CA ASP A 230 -21.67 0.98 -7.79
C ASP A 230 -21.68 2.32 -7.04
N GLN A 231 -22.25 3.36 -7.65
CA GLN A 231 -22.35 4.66 -7.00
C GLN A 231 -23.22 4.56 -5.73
N GLY A 232 -22.58 4.64 -4.57
CA GLY A 232 -23.24 4.64 -3.27
C GLY A 232 -23.66 3.27 -2.74
N VAL A 233 -23.30 2.16 -3.40
CA VAL A 233 -23.57 0.80 -2.93
C VAL A 233 -22.35 -0.10 -3.18
N MET A 234 -21.93 -0.86 -2.17
CA MET A 234 -20.86 -1.85 -2.29
C MET A 234 -21.46 -3.26 -2.23
N HIS A 235 -21.15 -4.09 -3.22
CA HIS A 235 -21.61 -5.47 -3.30
C HIS A 235 -20.57 -6.40 -2.67
N VAL A 236 -20.93 -7.01 -1.55
CA VAL A 236 -20.03 -7.81 -0.71
C VAL A 236 -20.55 -9.23 -0.58
N GLU A 237 -19.66 -10.21 -0.67
CA GLU A 237 -19.95 -11.62 -0.47
C GLU A 237 -19.15 -12.15 0.72
N GLU A 238 -19.82 -12.71 1.72
CA GLU A 238 -19.20 -13.53 2.76
C GLU A 238 -18.87 -14.91 2.17
N ILE A 239 -17.67 -15.42 2.42
CA ILE A 239 -17.19 -16.69 1.85
C ILE A 239 -16.99 -17.73 2.96
N ASN A 240 -17.48 -18.94 2.74
CA ASN A 240 -17.24 -20.10 3.60
C ASN A 240 -15.83 -20.66 3.40
N GLU A 241 -15.36 -21.50 4.33
CA GLU A 241 -14.04 -22.14 4.24
C GLU A 241 -13.87 -23.03 2.99
N ASP A 242 -14.97 -23.58 2.46
CA ASP A 242 -14.98 -24.37 1.23
C ASP A 242 -14.97 -23.50 -0.05
N GLY A 243 -14.99 -22.17 0.09
CA GLY A 243 -15.00 -21.20 -1.00
C GLY A 243 -16.40 -20.86 -1.54
N SER A 244 -17.46 -21.47 -1.02
CA SER A 244 -18.83 -21.13 -1.40
C SER A 244 -19.26 -19.78 -0.83
N VAL A 245 -20.18 -19.09 -1.52
CA VAL A 245 -20.77 -17.85 -1.01
C VAL A 245 -21.72 -18.19 0.14
N LYS A 246 -21.43 -17.69 1.33
CA LYS A 246 -22.24 -17.83 2.54
C LYS A 246 -23.42 -16.87 2.54
N ALA A 247 -23.16 -15.61 2.19
CA ALA A 247 -24.16 -14.54 2.15
C ALA A 247 -23.71 -13.43 1.19
N ALA A 248 -24.66 -12.70 0.62
CA ALA A 248 -24.42 -11.52 -0.20
C ALA A 248 -25.06 -10.29 0.47
N HIS A 249 -24.39 -9.15 0.37
CA HIS A 249 -24.78 -7.90 1.01
C HIS A 249 -24.64 -6.74 0.03
N ASP A 250 -25.70 -5.95 -0.07
CA ASP A 250 -25.66 -4.63 -0.70
C ASP A 250 -25.53 -3.59 0.41
N LEU A 251 -24.34 -3.00 0.53
CA LEU A 251 -24.02 -2.04 1.58
C LEU A 251 -24.11 -0.61 1.04
N PRO A 252 -25.19 0.14 1.33
CA PRO A 252 -25.27 1.54 0.94
C PRO A 252 -24.22 2.36 1.70
N PHE A 253 -23.63 3.36 1.05
CA PHE A 253 -22.68 4.28 1.65
C PHE A 253 -22.76 5.69 1.05
N GLY A 254 -22.54 6.72 1.86
CA GLY A 254 -22.24 8.08 1.39
C GLY A 254 -20.75 8.41 1.41
N TYR A 255 -19.95 7.58 2.08
CA TYR A 255 -18.48 7.65 2.06
C TYR A 255 -17.90 6.25 2.24
N SER A 256 -16.88 5.90 1.46
CA SER A 256 -16.20 4.62 1.59
C SER A 256 -14.69 4.74 1.43
N MET A 257 -13.93 3.91 2.14
CA MET A 257 -12.48 3.82 2.02
C MET A 257 -12.07 2.35 2.18
N MET A 258 -11.48 1.77 1.13
CA MET A 258 -11.01 0.38 1.19
C MET A 258 -9.54 0.28 0.78
N LEU A 259 -8.77 -0.48 1.54
CA LEU A 259 -7.39 -0.83 1.23
C LEU A 259 -7.40 -1.84 0.05
N PRO A 260 -6.71 -1.54 -1.06
CA PRO A 260 -6.67 -2.42 -2.22
C PRO A 260 -5.69 -3.58 -2.03
N ALA A 261 -5.78 -4.58 -2.90
CA ALA A 261 -4.68 -5.52 -3.10
C ALA A 261 -3.46 -4.82 -3.69
N PHE A 262 -2.27 -5.32 -3.36
CA PHE A 262 -1.02 -4.86 -3.95
C PHE A 262 -0.52 -5.82 -5.02
N ARG A 263 0.21 -5.27 -5.98
CA ARG A 263 0.99 -6.03 -6.98
C ARG A 263 2.30 -5.31 -7.29
N GLY A 264 3.21 -6.01 -7.98
CA GLY A 264 4.44 -5.37 -8.48
C GLY A 264 4.14 -4.36 -9.57
N VAL A 265 4.94 -3.29 -9.63
CA VAL A 265 4.79 -2.21 -10.64
C VAL A 265 5.14 -2.69 -12.05
N ASP A 266 4.55 -2.05 -13.07
CA ASP A 266 4.73 -2.41 -14.49
C ASP A 266 6.20 -2.50 -14.92
N ALA A 267 7.06 -1.64 -14.38
CA ALA A 267 8.48 -1.62 -14.70
C ALA A 267 9.17 -2.97 -14.46
N ILE A 268 8.69 -3.78 -13.53
CA ILE A 268 9.30 -5.06 -13.12
C ILE A 268 8.36 -6.27 -13.28
N LYS A 269 7.05 -6.06 -13.28
CA LYS A 269 6.06 -7.14 -13.35
C LYS A 269 6.25 -7.97 -14.62
N GLY A 270 6.06 -9.28 -14.49
CA GLY A 270 6.16 -10.24 -15.60
C GLY A 270 7.59 -10.49 -16.10
N LEU A 271 8.63 -10.02 -15.40
CA LEU A 271 10.02 -10.41 -15.70
C LEU A 271 10.28 -11.82 -15.17
N GLU A 272 10.52 -12.75 -16.10
CA GLU A 272 10.89 -14.13 -15.80
C GLU A 272 12.17 -14.18 -14.95
N GLY A 273 12.17 -15.05 -13.92
CA GLY A 273 13.26 -15.17 -12.95
C GLY A 273 13.34 -14.03 -11.92
N LEU A 274 12.88 -12.82 -12.26
CA LEU A 274 12.90 -11.69 -11.33
C LEU A 274 11.69 -11.69 -10.40
N THR A 275 10.48 -11.86 -10.95
CA THR A 275 9.23 -11.67 -10.21
C THR A 275 8.37 -12.92 -10.15
N ASN A 276 7.55 -13.03 -9.10
CA ASN A 276 6.46 -14.02 -9.04
C ASN A 276 5.28 -13.59 -9.94
N PRO A 277 4.23 -14.42 -10.10
CA PRO A 277 3.08 -14.07 -10.95
C PRO A 277 2.35 -12.78 -10.56
N ARG A 278 2.44 -12.36 -9.28
CA ARG A 278 1.85 -11.11 -8.78
C ARG A 278 2.77 -9.89 -9.00
N GLY A 279 3.96 -10.10 -9.57
CA GLY A 279 4.94 -9.05 -9.87
C GLY A 279 5.89 -8.71 -8.72
N PHE A 280 5.82 -9.42 -7.59
CA PHE A 280 6.76 -9.19 -6.48
C PHE A 280 8.10 -9.86 -6.76
N VAL A 281 9.21 -9.20 -6.41
CA VAL A 281 10.58 -9.67 -6.67
C VAL A 281 10.91 -10.86 -5.77
N LEU A 282 11.40 -11.93 -6.39
CA LEU A 282 11.92 -13.11 -5.71
C LEU A 282 13.29 -12.80 -5.12
N ILE A 283 13.53 -13.17 -3.87
CA ILE A 283 14.79 -12.93 -3.17
C ILE A 283 15.26 -14.17 -2.40
N ASP A 284 16.56 -14.26 -2.15
CA ASP A 284 17.16 -15.12 -1.14
C ASP A 284 17.22 -14.41 0.23
N LYS A 285 17.75 -15.10 1.24
CA LYS A 285 17.93 -14.58 2.62
C LYS A 285 18.84 -13.35 2.73
N HIS A 286 19.51 -12.97 1.66
CA HIS A 286 20.39 -11.79 1.57
C HIS A 286 19.77 -10.68 0.72
N GLN A 287 18.45 -10.72 0.49
CA GLN A 287 17.70 -9.73 -0.29
C GLN A 287 18.11 -9.69 -1.78
N ARG A 288 18.80 -10.73 -2.27
CA ARG A 288 19.32 -10.82 -3.63
C ARG A 288 18.42 -11.70 -4.48
N ASN A 289 18.20 -11.34 -5.74
CA ASN A 289 17.47 -12.18 -6.66
C ASN A 289 18.31 -13.43 -7.06
N PRO A 290 17.75 -14.65 -6.98
CA PRO A 290 18.49 -15.87 -7.33
C PRO A 290 18.88 -15.99 -8.81
N ALA A 291 18.08 -15.46 -9.73
CA ALA A 291 18.33 -15.52 -11.16
C ALA A 291 19.28 -14.40 -11.65
N PHE A 292 19.23 -13.25 -10.98
CA PHE A 292 20.03 -12.06 -11.28
C PHE A 292 20.82 -11.61 -10.03
N PRO A 293 22.00 -12.19 -9.76
CA PRO A 293 22.72 -11.99 -8.49
C PRO A 293 23.22 -10.56 -8.20
N ASN A 294 23.16 -9.66 -9.18
CA ASN A 294 23.47 -8.24 -8.99
C ASN A 294 22.22 -7.37 -8.74
N ILE A 295 21.03 -7.98 -8.69
CA ILE A 295 19.76 -7.32 -8.36
C ILE A 295 19.36 -7.70 -6.94
N PHE A 296 19.05 -6.69 -6.15
CA PHE A 296 18.53 -6.79 -4.80
C PHE A 296 17.14 -6.16 -4.74
N SER A 297 16.36 -6.50 -3.73
CA SER A 297 15.02 -5.95 -3.54
C SER A 297 14.68 -5.80 -2.08
N ILE A 298 13.98 -4.71 -1.73
CA ILE A 298 13.60 -4.38 -0.35
C ILE A 298 12.18 -3.79 -0.26
N GLY A 299 11.56 -3.94 0.91
CA GLY A 299 10.25 -3.38 1.20
C GLY A 299 9.09 -4.13 0.52
N VAL A 300 7.97 -3.44 0.30
CA VAL A 300 6.71 -4.05 -0.16
C VAL A 300 6.83 -4.82 -1.48
N THR A 301 7.79 -4.44 -2.33
CA THR A 301 7.97 -5.09 -3.65
C THR A 301 8.57 -6.50 -3.57
N VAL A 302 8.99 -6.96 -2.39
CA VAL A 302 9.51 -8.30 -2.15
C VAL A 302 8.40 -9.34 -2.06
N ALA A 303 8.63 -10.50 -2.67
CA ALA A 303 7.75 -11.66 -2.53
C ALA A 303 7.96 -12.32 -1.16
N ILE A 304 6.92 -12.27 -0.33
CA ILE A 304 6.84 -13.01 0.94
C ILE A 304 5.66 -13.99 0.83
N PRO A 305 5.85 -15.28 1.10
CA PRO A 305 4.77 -16.26 1.05
C PRO A 305 3.69 -15.94 2.09
N PRO A 306 2.41 -16.28 1.82
CA PRO A 306 1.34 -16.15 2.80
C PRO A 306 1.60 -17.02 4.03
N MET A 307 1.16 -16.56 5.20
CA MET A 307 1.28 -17.31 6.47
C MET A 307 0.47 -18.61 6.49
N GLY A 308 -0.62 -18.65 5.73
CA GLY A 308 -1.51 -19.80 5.65
C GLY A 308 -2.63 -19.56 4.65
N LYS A 309 -3.40 -20.61 4.39
CA LYS A 309 -4.60 -20.51 3.55
C LYS A 309 -5.72 -19.83 4.34
N THR A 310 -6.41 -18.91 3.69
CA THR A 310 -7.60 -18.21 4.21
C THR A 310 -8.76 -18.38 3.23
N PRO A 311 -10.02 -18.29 3.68
CA PRO A 311 -11.18 -18.42 2.79
C PRO A 311 -11.22 -17.37 1.68
N VAL A 312 -10.85 -16.14 2.01
CA VAL A 312 -10.61 -15.05 1.06
C VAL A 312 -9.13 -14.71 1.07
N PRO A 313 -8.46 -14.52 -0.08
CA PRO A 313 -7.03 -14.23 -0.11
C PRO A 313 -6.66 -13.03 0.77
N VAL A 314 -5.66 -13.21 1.64
CA VAL A 314 -5.01 -12.15 2.42
C VAL A 314 -3.50 -12.20 2.19
N GLY A 315 -2.87 -11.03 2.06
CA GLY A 315 -1.43 -10.92 1.95
C GLY A 315 -0.76 -10.62 3.28
N VAL A 316 0.54 -10.91 3.36
CA VAL A 316 1.38 -10.58 4.52
C VAL A 316 1.84 -9.11 4.42
N PRO A 317 1.72 -8.32 5.49
CA PRO A 317 2.25 -6.96 5.52
C PRO A 317 3.78 -6.96 5.40
N LYS A 318 4.32 -5.88 4.83
CA LYS A 318 5.76 -5.58 4.83
C LYS A 318 5.92 -4.20 5.46
N THR A 319 6.23 -4.18 6.75
CA THR A 319 6.24 -2.95 7.56
C THR A 319 7.62 -2.29 7.59
N GLY A 320 7.73 -1.12 8.23
CA GLY A 320 8.99 -0.34 8.24
C GLY A 320 10.15 -1.04 8.97
N PHE A 321 9.85 -1.76 10.05
CA PHE A 321 10.75 -2.74 10.64
C PHE A 321 10.12 -4.11 10.40
N MET A 322 10.68 -4.87 9.46
CA MET A 322 10.10 -6.13 9.04
C MET A 322 10.25 -7.16 10.16
N ILE A 323 9.13 -7.60 10.71
CA ILE A 323 9.05 -8.70 11.69
C ILE A 323 8.70 -10.02 11.02
N GLU A 324 8.39 -9.97 9.72
CA GLU A 324 7.84 -11.05 8.92
C GLU A 324 8.89 -11.82 8.09
N SER A 325 10.19 -11.55 8.28
CA SER A 325 11.32 -12.22 7.58
C SER A 325 12.14 -13.16 8.46
#